data_AF-A0A8I0HHF5-F1
#
_entry.id   AF-A0A8I0HHF5-F1
#
_cell.length_a   1.000
_cell.length_b   1.000
_cell.length_c   1.000
_cell.angle_alpha   90.00
_cell.angle_beta   90.00
_cell.angle_gamma   90.00
#
_symmetry.space_group_name_H-M   'P 1'
#
loop_
_entity.id
_entity.type
_entity.pdbx_description
1 polymer ?
#
loop_
_entity_poly.entity_id
_entity_poly.type
_entity_poly.pdbx_seq_one_letter_code
_entity_poly.pdbx_strand_id
1 'polypeptide(L)'
;MHRTGPILLAAVALLTGCSPGSSTPATVTVPSPAPAAATSSAESTTPTDPGIFASQFHPCEVFTEEQFAEAGLGVRSRAAEDPQSVVKSCGFGLPGPNDVGGNVLVATDRISWSEVAAQGLEPEYWSETEIEGVYTHKMPGQIRRCGAAIDVEWGRLLISYQEFGEGWDRSKLCSHPVEILKYLITQSGGIDAAQSR
;
A
#
# COMPACT_ATOMS: atom_id res chain seq x y z
N MET A 1 35.56 -16.02 -40.25
CA MET A 1 36.21 -14.88 -39.58
C MET A 1 36.08 -15.11 -38.08
N HIS A 2 37.22 -15.27 -37.40
CA HIS A 2 37.33 -15.41 -35.96
C HIS A 2 36.97 -14.11 -35.23
N ARG A 3 36.38 -14.22 -34.03
CA ARG A 3 37.01 -13.74 -32.80
C ARG A 3 36.31 -14.26 -31.56
N THR A 4 36.97 -15.22 -30.94
CA THR A 4 36.92 -15.61 -29.53
C THR A 4 37.43 -14.48 -28.62
N GLY A 5 36.90 -14.42 -27.40
CA GLY A 5 37.44 -13.59 -26.31
C GLY A 5 36.79 -13.97 -24.96
N PRO A 6 37.48 -14.71 -24.07
CA PRO A 6 37.02 -15.07 -22.72
C PRO A 6 37.68 -14.17 -21.64
N ILE A 7 37.57 -14.61 -20.36
CA ILE A 7 38.46 -14.30 -19.20
C ILE A 7 37.93 -13.13 -18.30
N LEU A 8 37.95 -13.04 -16.95
CA LEU A 8 38.48 -13.72 -15.71
C LEU A 8 37.44 -13.36 -14.59
N LEU A 9 37.03 -14.19 -13.61
CA LEU A 9 37.71 -14.78 -12.44
C LEU A 9 37.74 -13.87 -11.16
N ALA A 10 37.36 -14.52 -10.04
CA ALA A 10 37.67 -14.27 -8.63
C ALA A 10 36.87 -13.20 -7.85
N ALA A 11 36.68 -13.26 -6.51
CA ALA A 11 36.62 -14.29 -5.47
C ALA A 11 36.50 -13.53 -4.12
N VAL A 12 35.93 -14.17 -3.07
CA VAL A 12 36.09 -13.88 -1.61
C VAL A 12 35.39 -12.57 -1.13
N ALA A 13 34.62 -12.50 -0.04
CA ALA A 13 34.98 -12.93 1.31
C ALA A 13 33.77 -13.22 2.24
N LEU A 14 33.97 -14.26 3.04
CA LEU A 14 33.25 -14.61 4.25
C LEU A 14 33.49 -13.56 5.34
N LEU A 15 32.44 -13.19 6.08
CA LEU A 15 32.57 -12.70 7.46
C LEU A 15 31.60 -13.47 8.36
N THR A 16 32.12 -14.58 8.89
CA THR A 16 31.67 -15.23 10.11
C THR A 16 32.12 -14.39 11.31
N GLY A 17 31.19 -13.91 12.12
CA GLY A 17 31.46 -13.38 13.45
C GLY A 17 30.73 -14.24 14.49
N CYS A 18 31.48 -15.11 15.17
CA CYS A 18 31.00 -15.96 16.27
C CYS A 18 31.42 -15.38 17.63
N SER A 19 30.56 -15.66 18.62
CA SER A 19 30.86 -15.94 20.03
C SER A 19 31.13 -14.77 21.00
N PRO A 20 31.13 -15.03 22.33
CA PRO A 20 30.20 -15.83 23.16
C PRO A 20 29.74 -14.99 24.39
N GLY A 21 28.62 -15.26 25.08
CA GLY A 21 28.51 -16.28 26.12
C GLY A 21 28.55 -15.69 27.56
N SER A 22 27.62 -16.18 28.39
CA SER A 22 27.73 -16.36 29.85
C SER A 22 27.50 -15.16 30.80
N SER A 23 26.41 -15.20 31.59
CA SER A 23 26.44 -15.73 32.97
C SER A 23 25.14 -15.41 33.74
N THR A 24 24.29 -16.41 33.94
CA THR A 24 23.40 -16.57 35.12
C THR A 24 24.17 -17.48 36.10
N PRO A 25 23.99 -17.50 37.45
CA PRO A 25 22.78 -17.16 38.20
C PRO A 25 22.98 -16.51 39.60
N ALA A 26 21.88 -16.02 40.21
CA ALA A 26 21.67 -16.13 41.66
C ALA A 26 20.19 -15.99 41.99
N THR A 27 19.56 -17.14 42.22
CA THR A 27 18.23 -17.29 42.82
C THR A 27 18.28 -16.85 44.28
N VAL A 28 17.43 -15.91 44.69
CA VAL A 28 17.07 -15.73 46.09
C VAL A 28 15.56 -15.94 46.21
N THR A 29 15.18 -17.15 46.62
CA THR A 29 13.82 -17.51 46.99
C THR A 29 13.58 -17.02 48.42
N VAL A 30 12.70 -16.04 48.61
CA VAL A 30 12.12 -15.70 49.92
C VAL A 30 10.63 -16.05 49.87
N PRO A 31 10.09 -16.86 50.79
CA PRO A 31 8.70 -17.26 50.77
C PRO A 31 7.78 -16.16 51.33
N SER A 32 6.71 -15.92 50.56
CA SER A 32 5.35 -15.43 50.87
C SER A 32 5.02 -14.99 52.30
N PRO A 33 4.27 -13.88 52.46
CA PRO A 33 2.83 -14.04 52.60
C PRO A 33 2.00 -13.07 51.73
N ALA A 34 1.06 -13.60 50.95
CA ALA A 34 -0.18 -12.90 50.58
C ALA A 34 -1.07 -12.72 51.85
N PRO A 35 -2.14 -11.88 51.89
CA PRO A 35 -2.83 -11.23 50.77
C PRO A 35 -3.26 -9.76 51.02
N ALA A 36 -3.41 -8.96 49.96
CA ALA A 36 -4.42 -7.90 49.93
C ALA A 36 -4.73 -7.56 48.47
N ALA A 37 -5.96 -7.86 48.06
CA ALA A 37 -6.55 -7.36 46.84
C ALA A 37 -6.60 -5.83 46.89
N ALA A 38 -5.75 -5.19 46.10
CA ALA A 38 -5.96 -3.82 45.66
C ALA A 38 -6.14 -3.88 44.16
N THR A 39 -7.40 -3.88 43.75
CA THR A 39 -7.86 -3.72 42.38
C THR A 39 -7.40 -2.35 41.87
N SER A 40 -6.17 -2.28 41.38
CA SER A 40 -5.72 -1.16 40.57
C SER A 40 -5.94 -1.57 39.13
N SER A 41 -7.14 -1.26 38.61
CA SER A 41 -7.37 -1.19 37.17
C SER A 41 -6.45 -0.11 36.62
N ALA A 42 -5.20 -0.47 36.34
CA ALA A 42 -4.45 0.19 35.30
C ALA A 42 -5.21 -0.16 34.02
N GLU A 43 -6.12 0.73 33.63
CA GLU A 43 -6.55 0.83 32.25
C GLU A 43 -5.28 1.14 31.46
N SER A 44 -4.59 0.07 31.05
CA SER A 44 -3.64 0.13 29.96
C SER A 44 -4.45 0.60 28.78
N THR A 45 -4.48 1.91 28.56
CA THR A 45 -4.70 2.48 27.24
C THR A 45 -3.53 1.98 26.40
N THR A 46 -3.67 0.77 25.87
CA THR A 46 -2.83 0.28 24.79
C THR A 46 -2.79 1.42 23.77
N PRO A 47 -1.62 1.90 23.33
CA PRO A 47 -1.58 2.86 22.25
C PRO A 47 -2.32 2.21 21.07
N THR A 48 -3.50 2.71 20.75
CA THR A 48 -4.19 2.35 19.52
C THR A 48 -3.24 2.81 18.42
N ASP A 49 -2.55 1.87 17.78
CA ASP A 49 -1.78 2.13 16.58
C ASP A 49 -2.74 2.82 15.61
N PRO A 50 -2.52 4.11 15.28
CA PRO A 50 -3.47 4.88 14.51
C PRO A 50 -3.56 4.38 13.05
N GLY A 51 -2.77 3.37 12.69
CA GLY A 51 -2.77 2.72 11.39
C GLY A 51 -2.11 3.58 10.32
N ILE A 52 -1.92 2.99 9.14
CA ILE A 52 -1.24 3.67 8.02
C ILE A 52 -2.03 4.89 7.52
N PHE A 53 -3.34 4.93 7.77
CA PHE A 53 -4.25 6.00 7.33
C PHE A 53 -4.26 7.21 8.26
N ALA A 54 -3.47 7.23 9.34
CA ALA A 54 -3.35 8.37 10.24
C ALA A 54 -2.67 9.60 9.60
N SER A 55 -1.89 9.38 8.54
CA SER A 55 -1.17 10.44 7.83
C SER A 55 -0.87 10.03 6.39
N GLN A 56 -0.54 10.98 5.53
CA GLN A 56 -0.11 10.68 4.17
C GLN A 56 1.15 9.82 4.18
N PHE A 57 1.15 8.73 3.40
CA PHE A 57 2.25 7.77 3.35
C PHE A 57 2.67 7.46 1.92
N HIS A 58 3.89 6.94 1.74
CA HIS A 58 4.36 6.47 0.45
C HIS A 58 3.94 5.01 0.21
N PRO A 59 3.09 4.68 -0.79
CA PRO A 59 2.60 3.32 -0.95
C PRO A 59 3.72 2.29 -1.17
N CYS A 60 4.78 2.66 -1.90
CA CYS A 60 5.94 1.78 -2.12
C CYS A 60 6.74 1.46 -0.84
N GLU A 61 6.60 2.23 0.24
CA GLU A 61 7.31 2.04 1.51
C GLU A 61 6.46 1.28 2.54
N VAL A 62 5.15 1.45 2.47
CA VAL A 62 4.19 0.87 3.42
C VAL A 62 3.73 -0.52 2.99
N PHE A 63 3.46 -0.72 1.71
CA PHE A 63 3.00 -2.01 1.19
C PHE A 63 4.16 -2.84 0.65
N THR A 64 4.14 -4.13 0.96
CA THR A 64 5.14 -5.09 0.44
C THR A 64 4.84 -5.46 -1.01
N GLU A 65 5.84 -5.97 -1.73
CA GLU A 65 5.64 -6.46 -3.10
C GLU A 65 4.67 -7.65 -3.14
N GLU A 66 4.63 -8.48 -2.09
CA GLU A 66 3.68 -9.58 -1.96
C GLU A 66 2.25 -9.06 -1.84
N GLN A 67 2.01 -8.03 -1.03
CA GLN A 67 0.69 -7.40 -0.93
C GLN A 67 0.24 -6.81 -2.27
N PHE A 68 1.15 -6.18 -3.01
CA PHE A 68 0.84 -5.69 -4.35
C PHE A 68 0.55 -6.82 -5.33
N ALA A 69 1.34 -7.90 -5.30
CA ALA A 69 1.12 -9.06 -6.15
C ALA A 69 -0.22 -9.75 -5.88
N GLU A 70 -0.59 -9.90 -4.60
CA GLU A 70 -1.89 -10.45 -4.20
C GLU A 70 -3.06 -9.52 -4.56
N ALA A 71 -2.83 -8.20 -4.59
CA ALA A 71 -3.78 -7.22 -5.14
C ALA A 71 -3.91 -7.31 -6.68
N GLY A 72 -3.17 -8.20 -7.34
CA GLY A 72 -3.17 -8.37 -8.79
C GLY A 72 -2.27 -7.36 -9.52
N LEU A 73 -1.41 -6.64 -8.81
CA LEU A 73 -0.43 -5.75 -9.42
C LEU A 73 0.79 -6.54 -9.91
N GLY A 74 1.27 -6.18 -11.09
CA GLY A 74 2.44 -6.80 -11.71
C GLY A 74 3.75 -6.26 -11.13
N VAL A 75 4.76 -6.17 -11.99
CA VAL A 75 6.07 -5.67 -11.58
C VAL A 75 6.02 -4.16 -11.37
N ARG A 76 6.58 -3.70 -10.25
CA ARG A 76 6.76 -2.28 -9.95
C ARG A 76 7.57 -1.61 -11.06
N SER A 77 7.01 -0.54 -11.62
CA SER A 77 7.68 0.31 -12.60
C SER A 77 8.75 1.13 -11.90
N ARG A 78 9.99 1.11 -12.42
CA ARG A 78 11.10 1.95 -11.93
C ARG A 78 11.00 3.38 -12.45
N ALA A 79 9.82 3.99 -12.39
CA ALA A 79 9.69 5.41 -12.71
C ALA A 79 10.44 6.22 -11.65
N ALA A 80 11.21 7.22 -12.06
CA ALA A 80 11.81 8.16 -11.12
C ALA A 80 10.69 8.97 -10.46
N GLU A 81 10.57 8.86 -9.14
CA GLU A 81 9.68 9.72 -8.38
C GLU A 81 10.29 11.12 -8.27
N ASP A 82 9.46 12.15 -8.41
CA ASP A 82 9.84 13.51 -8.05
C ASP A 82 9.74 13.64 -6.52
N PRO A 83 10.86 13.83 -5.79
CA PRO A 83 10.82 13.99 -4.34
C PRO A 83 10.02 15.22 -3.89
N GLN A 84 9.83 16.22 -4.77
CA GLN A 84 9.01 17.40 -4.51
C GLN A 84 7.53 17.18 -4.78
N SER A 85 7.13 16.04 -5.37
CA SER A 85 5.73 15.73 -5.61
C SER A 85 4.96 15.65 -4.30
N VAL A 86 3.85 16.40 -4.26
CA VAL A 86 2.84 16.33 -3.19
C VAL A 86 2.03 15.02 -3.25
N VAL A 87 2.05 14.35 -4.40
CA VAL A 87 1.49 13.00 -4.59
C VAL A 87 2.60 11.99 -4.33
N LYS A 88 2.36 11.04 -3.43
CA LYS A 88 3.26 9.91 -3.18
C LYS A 88 2.70 8.70 -3.88
N SER A 89 3.48 7.99 -4.70
CA SER A 89 2.89 7.01 -5.61
C SER A 89 3.80 5.86 -5.99
N CYS A 90 3.21 4.69 -6.17
CA CYS A 90 3.86 3.47 -6.63
C CYS A 90 3.24 3.03 -7.96
N GLY A 91 4.05 2.97 -9.03
CA GLY A 91 3.60 2.59 -10.37
C GLY A 91 3.86 1.13 -10.68
N PHE A 92 2.97 0.49 -11.45
CA PHE A 92 3.05 -0.92 -11.82
C PHE A 92 2.69 -1.08 -13.30
N GLY A 93 3.46 -1.92 -14.00
CA GLY A 93 3.09 -2.39 -15.33
C GLY A 93 2.25 -3.66 -15.20
N LEU A 94 1.10 -3.71 -15.87
CA LEU A 94 0.33 -4.94 -15.97
C LEU A 94 0.73 -5.71 -17.22
N PRO A 95 1.03 -7.02 -17.11
CA PRO A 95 1.30 -7.84 -18.28
C PRO A 95 0.04 -7.91 -19.16
N GLY A 96 0.23 -7.75 -20.46
CA GLY A 96 -0.82 -7.93 -21.46
C GLY A 96 -0.44 -9.03 -22.45
N PRO A 97 -1.36 -9.43 -23.35
CA PRO A 97 -1.07 -10.43 -24.38
C PRO A 97 0.10 -10.04 -25.31
N ASN A 98 0.50 -8.76 -25.33
CA ASN A 98 1.66 -8.23 -26.05
C ASN A 98 2.63 -7.48 -25.12
N ASP A 99 2.83 -7.95 -23.89
CA ASP A 99 3.76 -7.40 -22.88
C ASP A 99 3.42 -6.02 -22.29
N VAL A 100 2.33 -5.36 -22.72
CA VAL A 100 1.81 -4.15 -22.06
C VAL A 100 0.27 -4.17 -22.05
N GLY A 101 -0.34 -4.61 -20.95
CA GLY A 101 -1.81 -4.64 -20.78
C GLY A 101 -2.37 -3.33 -20.22
N GLY A 102 -1.52 -2.57 -19.53
CA GLY A 102 -1.89 -1.32 -18.89
C GLY A 102 -0.88 -0.93 -17.82
N ASN A 103 -1.12 0.20 -17.17
CA ASN A 103 -0.39 0.61 -15.99
C ASN A 103 -1.36 0.90 -14.86
N VAL A 104 -0.94 0.60 -13.64
CA VAL A 104 -1.63 0.98 -12.40
C VAL A 104 -0.73 1.93 -11.63
N LEU A 105 -1.33 2.95 -11.02
CA LEU A 105 -0.70 3.84 -10.06
C LEU A 105 -1.46 3.73 -8.74
N VAL A 106 -0.77 3.33 -7.68
CA VAL A 106 -1.25 3.42 -6.30
C VAL A 106 -0.70 4.70 -5.72
N ALA A 107 -1.55 5.62 -5.27
CA ALA A 107 -1.12 6.95 -4.85
C ALA A 107 -1.84 7.44 -3.60
N THR A 108 -1.15 8.28 -2.82
CA THR A 108 -1.75 9.11 -1.79
C THR A 108 -1.56 10.58 -2.14
N ASP A 109 -2.63 11.36 -2.00
CA ASP A 109 -2.60 12.81 -2.20
C ASP A 109 -3.55 13.50 -1.21
N ARG A 110 -3.57 14.84 -1.24
CA ARG A 110 -4.40 15.67 -0.35
C ARG A 110 -5.62 16.27 -1.04
N ILE A 111 -6.05 15.66 -2.15
CA ILE A 111 -7.17 16.15 -2.95
C ILE A 111 -8.45 15.50 -2.41
N SER A 112 -9.43 16.33 -2.07
CA SER A 112 -10.76 15.89 -1.66
C SER A 112 -11.65 15.54 -2.86
N TRP A 113 -12.74 14.80 -2.62
CA TRP A 113 -13.81 14.59 -3.60
C TRP A 113 -14.23 15.88 -4.33
N SER A 114 -14.40 16.98 -3.58
CA SER A 114 -14.87 18.24 -4.15
C SER A 114 -13.86 18.84 -5.14
N GLU A 115 -12.57 18.69 -4.87
CA GLU A 115 -11.49 19.14 -5.73
C GLU A 115 -11.33 18.23 -6.95
N VAL A 116 -11.58 16.92 -6.80
CA VAL A 116 -11.67 15.97 -7.93
C VAL A 116 -12.74 16.42 -8.92
N ALA A 117 -13.95 16.69 -8.42
CA ALA A 117 -15.04 17.20 -9.25
C ALA A 117 -14.69 18.56 -9.89
N ALA A 118 -14.05 19.46 -9.14
CA ALA A 118 -13.63 20.77 -9.65
C ALA A 118 -12.57 20.69 -10.76
N GLN A 119 -11.78 19.62 -10.79
CA GLN A 119 -10.83 19.33 -11.88
C GLN A 119 -11.52 18.74 -13.13
N GLY A 120 -12.85 18.66 -13.14
CA GLY A 120 -13.62 18.10 -14.24
C GLY A 120 -13.53 16.58 -14.30
N LEU A 121 -13.02 15.92 -13.25
CA LEU A 121 -13.19 14.49 -13.10
C LEU A 121 -14.65 14.23 -12.72
N GLU A 122 -15.20 13.10 -13.13
CA GLU A 122 -16.60 12.73 -12.85
C GLU A 122 -16.61 11.70 -11.71
N PRO A 123 -16.55 12.12 -10.42
CA PRO A 123 -16.58 11.18 -9.32
C PRO A 123 -17.99 10.61 -9.10
N GLU A 124 -18.05 9.31 -8.81
CA GLU A 124 -19.27 8.54 -8.63
C GLU A 124 -19.04 7.49 -7.56
N TYR A 125 -19.89 7.47 -6.52
CA TYR A 125 -19.80 6.46 -5.46
C TYR A 125 -19.97 5.06 -6.03
N TRP A 126 -19.15 4.12 -5.57
CA TRP A 126 -19.19 2.76 -6.05
C TRP A 126 -20.08 1.92 -5.13
N SER A 127 -21.28 1.55 -5.61
CA SER A 127 -22.27 0.86 -4.79
C SER A 127 -22.01 -0.64 -4.58
N GLU A 128 -21.10 -1.25 -5.33
CA GLU A 128 -20.85 -2.69 -5.28
C GLU A 128 -19.77 -3.10 -4.26
N THR A 129 -19.22 -2.14 -3.52
CA THR A 129 -18.23 -2.40 -2.47
C THR A 129 -18.86 -2.31 -1.08
N GLU A 130 -18.32 -3.10 -0.15
CA GLU A 130 -18.71 -3.10 1.26
C GLU A 130 -17.99 -2.03 2.09
N ILE A 131 -17.00 -1.35 1.49
CA ILE A 131 -16.26 -0.24 2.13
C ILE A 131 -16.99 1.06 1.84
N GLU A 132 -17.56 1.69 2.87
CA GLU A 132 -18.24 2.97 2.75
C GLU A 132 -17.29 4.07 2.25
N GLY A 133 -17.80 4.96 1.39
CA GLY A 133 -17.05 6.12 0.89
C GLY A 133 -16.11 5.84 -0.27
N VAL A 134 -15.98 4.60 -0.75
CA VAL A 134 -15.26 4.31 -1.99
C VAL A 134 -15.99 4.90 -3.19
N TYR A 135 -15.22 5.51 -4.08
CA TYR A 135 -15.73 6.08 -5.31
C TYR A 135 -14.81 5.86 -6.48
N THR A 136 -15.38 5.92 -7.66
CA THR A 136 -14.62 5.97 -8.90
C THR A 136 -14.62 7.38 -9.45
N HIS A 137 -13.63 7.73 -10.25
CA HIS A 137 -13.69 8.94 -11.05
C HIS A 137 -13.20 8.69 -12.45
N LYS A 138 -13.88 9.35 -13.39
CA LYS A 138 -13.57 9.27 -14.81
C LYS A 138 -12.88 10.55 -15.25
N MET A 139 -11.95 10.42 -16.19
CA MET A 139 -11.37 11.55 -16.91
C MET A 139 -12.15 11.75 -18.23
N PRO A 140 -12.84 12.88 -18.43
CA PRO A 140 -13.53 13.17 -19.69
C PRO A 140 -12.58 13.03 -20.89
N GLY A 141 -13.04 12.34 -21.94
CA GLY A 141 -12.25 12.10 -23.14
C GLY A 141 -11.17 11.01 -23.03
N GLN A 142 -10.94 10.43 -21.84
CA GLN A 142 -9.99 9.34 -21.62
C GLN A 142 -10.73 8.03 -21.38
N ILE A 143 -11.25 7.42 -22.44
CA ILE A 143 -12.12 6.23 -22.34
C ILE A 143 -11.42 4.97 -21.79
N ARG A 144 -10.09 4.98 -21.66
CA ARG A 144 -9.26 3.86 -21.18
C ARG A 144 -8.61 4.13 -19.83
N ARG A 145 -9.13 5.09 -19.08
CA ARG A 145 -8.64 5.39 -17.73
C ARG A 145 -9.79 5.43 -16.75
N CYS A 146 -9.57 4.81 -15.59
CA CYS A 146 -10.46 4.95 -14.45
C CYS A 146 -9.65 5.00 -13.17
N GLY A 147 -10.10 5.81 -12.22
CA GLY A 147 -9.56 5.83 -10.87
C GLY A 147 -10.60 5.30 -9.88
N ALA A 148 -10.15 4.62 -8.83
CA ALA A 148 -10.92 4.41 -7.60
C ALA A 148 -10.20 5.09 -6.45
N ALA A 149 -10.94 5.70 -5.54
CA ALA A 149 -10.38 6.38 -4.38
C ALA A 149 -11.29 6.25 -3.16
N ILE A 150 -10.70 6.55 -2.01
CA ILE A 150 -11.40 6.77 -0.76
C ILE A 150 -10.76 7.93 -0.04
N ASP A 151 -11.60 8.85 0.43
CA ASP A 151 -11.15 9.99 1.20
C ASP A 151 -10.95 9.58 2.67
N VAL A 152 -9.89 10.11 3.27
CA VAL A 152 -9.54 9.99 4.69
C VAL A 152 -9.26 11.38 5.24
N GLU A 153 -9.08 11.53 6.56
CA GLU A 153 -9.02 12.85 7.20
C GLU A 153 -7.97 13.81 6.59
N TRP A 154 -6.82 13.30 6.17
CA TRP A 154 -5.73 14.11 5.61
C TRP A 154 -5.74 14.23 4.07
N GLY A 155 -6.60 13.49 3.36
CA GLY A 155 -6.51 13.36 1.90
C GLY A 155 -7.20 12.12 1.37
N ARG A 156 -6.53 11.35 0.51
CA ARG A 156 -7.10 10.12 -0.06
C ARG A 156 -6.05 9.09 -0.45
N LEU A 157 -6.50 7.83 -0.51
CA LEU A 157 -5.83 6.75 -1.23
C LEU A 157 -6.50 6.58 -2.60
N LEU A 158 -5.70 6.51 -3.67
CA LEU A 158 -6.13 6.46 -5.06
C LEU A 158 -5.46 5.29 -5.80
N ILE A 159 -6.25 4.51 -6.52
CA ILE A 159 -5.79 3.57 -7.55
C ILE A 159 -6.20 4.11 -8.91
N SER A 160 -5.24 4.53 -9.73
CA SER A 160 -5.48 4.94 -11.11
C SER A 160 -5.04 3.85 -12.06
N TYR A 161 -5.94 3.39 -12.93
CA TYR A 161 -5.66 2.41 -13.96
C TYR A 161 -5.75 3.03 -15.35
N GLN A 162 -4.79 2.68 -16.21
CA GLN A 162 -4.81 2.97 -17.64
C GLN A 162 -4.62 1.67 -18.42
N GLU A 163 -5.56 1.34 -19.29
CA GLU A 163 -5.46 0.20 -20.21
C GLU A 163 -4.67 0.58 -21.48
N PHE A 164 -3.84 -0.35 -21.97
CA PHE A 164 -3.22 -0.27 -23.29
C PHE A 164 -3.71 -1.44 -24.16
N GLY A 165 -4.72 -1.20 -25.01
CA GLY A 165 -5.23 -2.25 -25.89
C GLY A 165 -6.67 -2.03 -26.34
N GLU A 166 -7.30 -3.07 -26.88
CA GLU A 166 -8.70 -3.06 -27.30
C GLU A 166 -9.63 -3.40 -26.13
N GLY A 167 -9.87 -2.37 -25.31
CA GLY A 167 -11.16 -1.95 -24.76
C GLY A 167 -11.93 -2.95 -23.91
N TRP A 168 -11.64 -2.99 -22.61
CA TRP A 168 -12.63 -3.40 -21.63
C TRP A 168 -13.84 -2.47 -21.68
N ASP A 169 -15.03 -3.02 -21.45
CA ASP A 169 -16.20 -2.17 -21.23
C ASP A 169 -15.98 -1.29 -19.97
N ARG A 170 -16.66 -0.15 -19.95
CA ARG A 170 -16.44 0.89 -18.93
C ARG A 170 -16.66 0.39 -17.49
N SER A 171 -17.58 -0.55 -17.29
CA SER A 171 -17.83 -1.12 -15.96
C SER A 171 -16.63 -1.94 -15.51
N LYS A 172 -16.11 -2.82 -16.38
CA LYS A 172 -14.91 -3.61 -16.13
C LYS A 172 -13.66 -2.77 -15.91
N LEU A 173 -13.52 -1.67 -16.66
CA LEU A 173 -12.37 -0.77 -16.52
C LEU A 173 -12.30 -0.15 -15.11
N CYS A 174 -13.45 0.24 -14.55
CA CYS A 174 -13.52 0.89 -13.25
C CYS A 174 -13.59 -0.08 -12.05
N SER A 175 -14.11 -1.29 -12.25
CA SER A 175 -14.12 -2.29 -11.18
C SER A 175 -12.71 -2.75 -10.78
N HIS A 176 -11.76 -2.78 -11.73
CA HIS A 176 -10.40 -3.23 -11.43
C HIS A 176 -9.66 -2.37 -10.38
N PRO A 177 -9.59 -1.03 -10.52
CA PRO A 177 -9.13 -0.14 -9.45
C PRO A 177 -9.83 -0.33 -8.11
N VAL A 178 -11.15 -0.59 -8.11
CA VAL A 178 -11.93 -0.77 -6.89
C VAL A 178 -11.49 -2.03 -6.14
N GLU A 179 -11.30 -3.15 -6.85
CA GLU A 179 -10.84 -4.41 -6.23
C GLU A 179 -9.44 -4.27 -5.62
N ILE A 180 -8.52 -3.61 -6.34
CA ILE A 180 -7.17 -3.32 -5.82
C ILE A 180 -7.28 -2.45 -4.55
N LEU A 181 -8.07 -1.37 -4.60
CA LEU A 181 -8.25 -0.46 -3.48
C LEU A 181 -8.80 -1.20 -2.25
N LYS A 182 -9.85 -2.00 -2.46
CA LYS A 182 -10.51 -2.81 -1.43
C LYS A 182 -9.52 -3.78 -0.78
N TYR A 183 -8.73 -4.49 -1.58
CA TYR A 183 -7.73 -5.42 -1.07
C TYR A 183 -6.71 -4.68 -0.18
N LEU A 184 -6.13 -3.57 -0.66
CA LEU A 184 -5.11 -2.83 0.08
C LEU A 184 -5.64 -2.25 1.39
N ILE A 185 -6.87 -1.72 1.40
CA ILE A 185 -7.53 -1.25 2.62
C ILE A 185 -7.72 -2.39 3.62
N THR A 186 -8.20 -3.54 3.15
CA THR A 186 -8.46 -4.70 4.00
C THR A 186 -7.17 -5.24 4.62
N GLN A 187 -6.10 -5.35 3.84
CA GLN A 187 -4.78 -5.76 4.34
C GLN A 187 -4.17 -4.77 5.34
N SER A 188 -4.61 -3.51 5.30
CA SER A 188 -4.17 -2.47 6.23
C SER A 188 -4.96 -2.47 7.55
N GLY A 189 -5.90 -3.40 7.73
CA GLY A 189 -6.77 -3.46 8.91
C GLY A 189 -8.03 -2.59 8.81
N GLY A 190 -8.37 -2.10 7.61
CA GLY A 190 -9.52 -1.23 7.36
C GLY A 190 -9.25 0.25 7.62
N ILE A 191 -10.25 1.10 7.35
CA ILE A 191 -10.19 2.56 7.55
C ILE A 191 -10.77 2.99 8.91
N ASP A 192 -11.63 2.16 9.51
CA ASP A 192 -12.32 2.44 10.78
C ASP A 192 -11.37 2.54 11.99
N ALA A 193 -10.15 1.99 11.89
CA ALA A 193 -9.09 2.18 12.87
C ALA A 193 -8.67 3.66 13.02
N ALA A 194 -8.94 4.50 12.01
CA ALA A 194 -8.59 5.92 12.01
C ALA A 194 -9.78 6.86 12.30
N GLN A 195 -11.04 6.42 12.09
CA GLN A 195 -12.24 7.28 12.19
C GLN A 195 -12.94 7.26 13.57
N SER A 196 -12.44 6.49 14.54
CA SER A 196 -13.03 6.36 15.87
C SER A 196 -12.57 7.43 16.88
N ARG A 197 -12.36 8.67 16.44
CA ARG A 197 -12.06 9.82 17.31
C ARG A 197 -13.13 10.91 17.22
#